data_AF-A0A0H3KMM7-F1
#
_entry.id   AF-A0A0H3KMM7-F1
#
_cell.length_a   1.000
_cell.length_b   1.000
_cell.length_c   1.000
_cell.angle_alpha   90.00
_cell.angle_beta   90.00
_cell.angle_gamma   90.00
#
_symmetry.space_group_name_H-M   'P 1'
#
loop_
_entity.id
_entity.type
_entity.pdbx_description
1 polymer ?
#
loop_
_entity_poly.entity_id
_entity_poly.type
_entity_poly.pdbx_seq_one_letter_code
_entity_poly.pdbx_strand_id
1 'polypeptide(L)'
;MSEIEFKSAFDAVRFALAYSTQQYGETMMAKRLRGESLGSGMGLVGVDGAGQAGMIRAKVWELPELHRAVIIARAAPRDLPCSCGKSCCSGSQPNPEWDAAISWLTDASAAYCSGFSHYRVRRAIIEGVFGVKRSLADVAEDCDAHVNTVSKQNAAVRKWLEGNSKTGAVGVIDAAWAAIERKLSTAGLLKNCEIA
;
A
#
# COMPACT_ATOMS: atom_id res chain seq x y z
N MET A 1 -13.35 7.07 -26.21
CA MET A 1 -13.08 7.03 -24.76
C MET A 1 -11.57 7.11 -24.62
N SER A 2 -11.04 8.23 -24.15
CA SER A 2 -9.60 8.38 -23.91
C SER A 2 -9.27 7.71 -22.58
N GLU A 3 -8.80 6.47 -22.63
CA GLU A 3 -8.23 5.83 -21.45
C GLU A 3 -7.01 6.64 -21.00
N ILE A 4 -7.06 7.10 -19.76
CA ILE A 4 -5.96 7.82 -19.14
C ILE A 4 -4.87 6.82 -18.79
N GLU A 5 -3.67 7.07 -19.30
CA GLU A 5 -2.48 6.29 -19.00
C GLU A 5 -1.76 6.84 -17.77
N PHE A 6 -1.45 5.97 -16.82
CA PHE A 6 -0.70 6.32 -15.61
C PHE A 6 0.80 6.37 -15.90
N LYS A 7 1.52 7.25 -15.20
CA LYS A 7 2.99 7.36 -15.32
C LYS A 7 3.71 6.13 -14.78
N SER A 8 3.13 5.44 -13.81
CA SER A 8 3.72 4.27 -13.17
C SER A 8 2.64 3.33 -12.63
N ALA A 9 3.02 2.07 -12.42
CA ALA A 9 2.18 1.09 -11.74
C ALA A 9 1.81 1.55 -10.32
N PHE A 10 2.73 2.21 -9.62
CA PHE A 10 2.48 2.76 -8.28
C PHE A 10 1.37 3.81 -8.30
N ASP A 11 1.41 4.75 -9.23
CA ASP A 11 0.40 5.80 -9.35
C ASP A 11 -0.98 5.21 -9.69
N ALA A 12 -1.02 4.23 -10.60
CA ALA A 12 -2.24 3.53 -10.98
C ALA A 12 -2.88 2.81 -9.79
N VAL A 13 -2.09 2.00 -9.07
CA VAL A 13 -2.59 1.25 -7.91
C VAL A 13 -3.00 2.21 -6.79
N ARG A 14 -2.19 3.24 -6.51
CA ARG A 14 -2.52 4.21 -5.46
C ARG A 14 -3.79 4.99 -5.78
N PHE A 15 -4.00 5.37 -7.04
CA PHE A 15 -5.26 5.93 -7.51
C PHE A 15 -6.42 4.97 -7.25
N ALA A 16 -6.31 3.71 -7.68
CA ALA A 16 -7.38 2.73 -7.56
C ALA A 16 -7.73 2.35 -6.11
N LEU A 17 -6.73 2.34 -5.21
CA LEU A 17 -6.93 2.09 -3.78
C LEU A 17 -7.52 3.31 -3.05
N ALA A 18 -7.16 4.53 -3.46
CA ALA A 18 -7.71 5.76 -2.89
C ALA A 18 -9.06 6.19 -3.49
N TYR A 19 -9.45 5.64 -4.64
CA TYR A 19 -10.63 6.08 -5.39
C TYR A 19 -11.93 6.02 -4.57
N SER A 20 -12.15 4.95 -3.79
CA SER A 20 -13.32 4.83 -2.91
C SER A 20 -13.40 5.98 -1.90
N THR A 21 -12.27 6.41 -1.34
CA THR A 21 -12.23 7.46 -0.31
C THR A 21 -12.48 8.86 -0.87
N GLN A 22 -12.10 9.10 -2.13
CA GLN A 22 -12.36 10.36 -2.84
C GLN A 22 -13.83 10.49 -3.28
N GLN A 23 -14.54 9.38 -3.48
CA GLN A 23 -15.96 9.41 -3.81
C GLN A 23 -16.84 9.71 -2.59
N TYR A 24 -16.55 9.12 -1.43
CA TYR A 24 -17.42 9.21 -0.24
C TYR A 24 -17.05 10.34 0.74
N GLY A 25 -15.83 10.91 0.68
CA GLY A 25 -15.36 11.91 1.64
C GLY A 25 -15.79 13.35 1.38
N GLU A 26 -16.20 13.69 0.16
CA GLU A 26 -16.52 15.07 -0.23
C GLU A 26 -18.00 15.22 -0.61
N THR A 27 -18.67 16.20 -0.01
CA THR A 27 -20.03 16.56 -0.42
C THR A 27 -20.03 17.04 -1.87
N MET A 28 -21.13 16.79 -2.60
CA MET A 28 -21.29 17.27 -3.99
C MET A 28 -21.09 18.79 -4.11
N MET A 29 -21.40 19.55 -3.05
CA MET A 29 -21.13 20.99 -2.98
C MET A 29 -19.64 21.31 -2.77
N ALA A 30 -18.91 20.55 -1.95
CA ALA A 30 -17.45 20.71 -1.81
C ALA A 30 -16.70 20.42 -3.12
N LYS A 31 -17.16 19.42 -3.89
CA LYS A 31 -16.66 19.12 -5.24
C LYS A 31 -16.92 20.26 -6.23
N ARG A 32 -18.07 20.95 -6.11
CA ARG A 32 -18.44 22.09 -6.97
C ARG A 32 -17.75 23.40 -6.56
N LEU A 33 -17.57 23.63 -5.26
CA LEU A 33 -16.97 24.84 -4.69
C LEU A 33 -15.45 24.91 -4.88
N ARG A 34 -14.77 23.77 -5.06
CA ARG A 34 -13.37 23.76 -5.52
C ARG A 34 -13.20 24.23 -6.97
N GLY A 35 -14.30 24.58 -7.65
CA GLY A 35 -14.32 24.79 -9.08
C GLY A 35 -13.95 23.51 -9.82
N GLU A 36 -14.06 23.53 -11.14
CA GLU A 36 -13.15 22.73 -11.93
C GLU A 36 -11.74 23.15 -11.50
N SER A 37 -11.14 22.47 -10.53
CA SER A 37 -9.75 22.71 -10.20
C SER A 37 -8.96 22.27 -11.43
N LEU A 38 -8.72 23.26 -12.31
CA LEU A 38 -7.81 23.33 -13.45
C LEU A 38 -6.37 23.11 -12.97
N GLY A 39 -6.13 21.99 -12.31
CA GLY A 39 -4.85 21.58 -11.78
C GLY A 39 -4.55 20.18 -12.25
N SER A 40 -4.23 20.01 -13.54
CA SER A 40 -3.55 18.82 -14.09
C SER A 40 -4.14 17.44 -13.73
N GLY A 41 -5.37 17.39 -13.20
CA GLY A 41 -6.02 16.17 -12.77
C GLY A 41 -6.52 15.46 -14.00
N MET A 42 -6.10 14.21 -14.21
CA MET A 42 -6.26 13.49 -15.48
C MET A 42 -7.73 13.24 -15.91
N GLY A 43 -8.75 13.86 -15.34
CA GLY A 43 -10.15 13.68 -15.73
C GLY A 43 -10.82 12.46 -15.09
N LEU A 44 -10.21 11.87 -14.06
CA LEU A 44 -10.68 10.65 -13.39
C LEU A 44 -11.83 10.86 -12.38
N VAL A 45 -12.61 11.93 -12.52
CA VAL A 45 -13.77 12.20 -11.65
C VAL A 45 -15.04 11.68 -12.34
N GLY A 46 -15.75 10.74 -11.72
CA GLY A 46 -16.99 10.16 -12.28
C GLY A 46 -16.83 8.70 -12.76
N VAL A 47 -17.75 8.24 -13.61
CA VAL A 47 -17.91 6.82 -13.98
C VAL A 47 -16.65 6.24 -14.64
N ASP A 48 -15.94 7.04 -15.46
CA ASP A 48 -14.72 6.59 -16.16
C ASP A 48 -13.59 6.27 -15.17
N GLY A 49 -13.41 7.12 -14.15
CA GLY A 49 -12.44 6.87 -13.07
C GLY A 49 -12.79 5.63 -12.24
N ALA A 50 -14.08 5.37 -12.04
CA ALA A 50 -14.55 4.17 -11.34
C ALA A 50 -14.28 2.90 -12.15
N GLY A 51 -14.49 2.97 -13.46
CA GLY A 51 -14.16 1.89 -14.41
C GLY A 51 -12.68 1.57 -14.37
N GLN A 52 -11.82 2.58 -14.51
CA GLN A 52 -10.36 2.38 -14.46
C GLN A 52 -9.88 1.88 -13.09
N ALA A 53 -10.39 2.43 -11.99
CA ALA A 53 -10.07 1.93 -10.64
C ALA A 53 -10.48 0.45 -10.49
N GLY A 54 -11.66 0.07 -11.01
CA GLY A 54 -12.12 -1.31 -11.03
C GLY A 54 -11.19 -2.23 -11.83
N MET A 55 -10.78 -1.82 -13.02
CA MET A 55 -9.85 -2.56 -13.88
C MET A 55 -8.50 -2.78 -13.19
N ILE A 56 -7.92 -1.73 -12.57
CA ILE A 56 -6.65 -1.83 -11.85
C ILE A 56 -6.79 -2.77 -10.65
N ARG A 57 -7.87 -2.63 -9.86
CA ARG A 57 -8.12 -3.53 -8.73
C ARG A 57 -8.26 -4.98 -9.18
N ALA A 58 -8.96 -5.25 -10.28
CA ALA A 58 -9.06 -6.60 -10.84
C ALA A 58 -7.68 -7.19 -11.14
N LYS A 59 -6.76 -6.41 -11.74
CA LYS A 59 -5.37 -6.85 -11.99
C LYS A 59 -4.57 -7.10 -10.72
N VAL A 60 -4.79 -6.34 -9.66
CA VAL A 60 -4.20 -6.59 -8.34
C VAL A 60 -4.75 -7.89 -7.72
N TRP A 61 -6.04 -8.17 -7.89
CA TRP A 61 -6.69 -9.38 -7.36
C TRP A 61 -6.27 -10.68 -8.06
N GLU A 62 -5.81 -10.60 -9.31
CA GLU A 62 -5.24 -11.74 -10.05
C GLU A 62 -3.85 -12.18 -9.54
N LEU A 63 -3.21 -11.39 -8.67
CA LEU A 63 -1.88 -11.72 -8.14
C LEU A 63 -1.96 -12.75 -7.01
N PRO A 64 -0.86 -13.51 -6.78
CA PRO A 64 -0.73 -14.32 -5.57
C PRO A 64 -0.93 -13.47 -4.32
N GLU A 65 -1.51 -14.07 -3.28
CA GLU A 65 -1.91 -13.34 -2.07
C GLU A 65 -0.78 -12.56 -1.42
N LEU A 66 0.43 -13.15 -1.38
CA LEU A 66 1.64 -12.47 -0.90
C LEU A 66 1.92 -11.17 -1.66
N HIS A 67 1.87 -11.20 -2.99
CA HIS A 67 2.12 -10.02 -3.82
C HIS A 67 1.01 -8.98 -3.64
N ARG A 68 -0.25 -9.43 -3.60
CA ARG A 68 -1.41 -8.56 -3.36
C ARG A 68 -1.30 -7.82 -2.04
N ALA A 69 -0.98 -8.54 -0.95
CA ALA A 69 -0.83 -7.94 0.38
C ALA A 69 0.29 -6.90 0.41
N VAL A 70 1.45 -7.18 -0.21
CA VAL A 70 2.55 -6.22 -0.30
C VAL A 70 2.19 -4.97 -1.09
N ILE A 71 1.50 -5.13 -2.23
CA ILE A 71 1.04 -4.00 -3.04
C ILE A 71 0.08 -3.12 -2.25
N ILE A 72 -0.90 -3.72 -1.58
CA ILE A 72 -1.87 -2.99 -0.75
C ILE A 72 -1.15 -2.27 0.40
N ALA A 73 -0.30 -2.97 1.15
CA ALA A 73 0.42 -2.40 2.28
C ALA A 73 1.30 -1.19 1.87
N ARG A 74 1.84 -1.20 0.65
CA ARG A 74 2.70 -0.12 0.13
C ARG A 74 1.94 1.05 -0.48
N ALA A 75 0.81 0.81 -1.15
CA ALA A 75 0.12 1.82 -1.95
C ALA A 75 -1.17 2.35 -1.32
N ALA A 76 -1.85 1.55 -0.48
CA ALA A 76 -3.08 1.99 0.17
C ALA A 76 -2.80 3.15 1.14
N PRO A 77 -3.72 4.12 1.28
CA PRO A 77 -3.66 5.07 2.37
C PRO A 77 -3.76 4.31 3.70
N ARG A 78 -2.90 4.62 4.67
CA ARG A 78 -2.93 3.97 5.99
C ARG A 78 -4.22 4.29 6.75
N ASP A 79 -4.63 5.55 6.68
CA ASP A 79 -5.81 6.06 7.36
C ASP A 79 -6.78 6.64 6.32
N LEU A 80 -8.08 6.55 6.61
CA LEU A 80 -9.17 7.09 5.82
C LEU A 80 -9.80 8.28 6.52
N PRO A 81 -10.27 9.30 5.78
CA PRO A 81 -11.01 10.40 6.38
C PRO A 81 -12.30 9.87 7.00
N CYS A 82 -12.60 10.33 8.21
CA CYS A 82 -13.81 9.95 8.92
C CYS A 82 -14.77 11.13 9.02
N SER A 83 -15.97 10.99 8.46
CA SER A 83 -17.04 11.98 8.49
C SER A 83 -17.97 11.82 9.71
N CYS A 84 -17.55 11.04 10.72
CA CYS A 84 -18.39 10.67 11.86
C CYS A 84 -18.85 11.86 12.71
N GLY A 85 -18.17 13.01 12.62
CA GLY A 85 -18.46 14.24 13.38
C GLY A 85 -18.23 14.12 14.89
N LYS A 86 -17.83 12.94 15.39
CA LYS A 86 -17.55 12.67 16.79
C LYS A 86 -16.06 12.86 17.09
N SER A 87 -15.75 13.27 18.32
CA SER A 87 -14.37 13.44 18.79
C SER A 87 -13.57 12.14 18.82
N CYS A 88 -14.23 10.98 18.87
CA CYS A 88 -13.58 9.68 18.95
C CYS A 88 -12.68 9.35 17.75
N CYS A 89 -12.97 9.92 16.57
CA CYS A 89 -12.26 9.63 15.34
C CYS A 89 -11.23 10.73 14.97
N SER A 90 -11.23 11.91 15.61
CA SER A 90 -10.39 13.06 15.22
C SER A 90 -10.34 13.33 13.69
N GLY A 91 -11.39 12.96 12.96
CA GLY A 91 -11.48 13.07 11.50
C GLY A 91 -10.76 11.98 10.69
N SER A 92 -10.21 10.93 11.31
CA SER A 92 -9.47 9.85 10.63
C SER A 92 -9.72 8.47 11.25
N GLN A 93 -9.75 7.42 10.44
CA GLN A 93 -9.89 6.03 10.89
C GLN A 93 -8.85 5.14 10.21
N PRO A 94 -8.36 4.07 10.86
CA PRO A 94 -7.49 3.09 10.20
C PRO A 94 -8.15 2.54 8.94
N ASN A 95 -7.39 2.43 7.85
CA ASN A 95 -7.88 1.80 6.63
C ASN A 95 -7.94 0.28 6.82
N PRO A 96 -9.13 -0.35 6.80
CA PRO A 96 -9.25 -1.78 7.00
C PRO A 96 -8.54 -2.60 5.91
N GLU A 97 -8.44 -2.07 4.68
CA GLU A 97 -7.74 -2.75 3.59
C GLU A 97 -6.23 -2.78 3.84
N TRP A 98 -5.67 -1.68 4.34
CA TRP A 98 -4.25 -1.62 4.73
C TRP A 98 -3.99 -2.50 5.95
N ASP A 99 -4.85 -2.43 6.98
CA ASP A 99 -4.73 -3.21 8.21
C ASP A 99 -4.79 -4.73 7.95
N ALA A 100 -5.68 -5.17 7.07
CA ALA A 100 -5.79 -6.57 6.65
C ALA A 100 -4.51 -7.04 5.93
N ALA A 101 -3.95 -6.22 5.04
CA ALA A 101 -2.70 -6.55 4.36
C ALA A 101 -1.52 -6.67 5.33
N ILE A 102 -1.40 -5.74 6.28
CA ILE A 102 -0.35 -5.79 7.32
C ILE A 102 -0.52 -7.01 8.23
N SER A 103 -1.75 -7.31 8.64
CA SER A 103 -2.05 -8.47 9.47
C SER A 103 -1.67 -9.77 8.76
N TRP A 104 -2.06 -9.90 7.49
CA TRP A 104 -1.71 -11.06 6.67
C TRP A 104 -0.19 -11.21 6.50
N LEU A 105 0.54 -10.12 6.21
CA LEU A 105 2.00 -10.15 6.09
C LEU A 105 2.69 -10.49 7.41
N THR A 106 2.12 -10.04 8.52
CA THR A 106 2.60 -10.37 9.87
C THR A 106 2.50 -11.86 10.14
N ASP A 107 1.40 -12.50 9.75
CA ASP A 107 1.20 -13.94 9.90
C ASP A 107 2.09 -14.72 8.94
N ALA A 108 2.13 -14.33 7.66
CA ALA A 108 2.98 -14.94 6.65
C ALA A 108 4.46 -14.90 7.03
N SER A 109 4.92 -13.79 7.64
CA SER A 109 6.33 -13.64 8.05
C SER A 109 6.81 -14.76 8.97
N ALA A 110 5.93 -15.35 9.78
CA ALA A 110 6.26 -16.45 10.68
C ALA A 110 6.72 -17.72 9.95
N ALA A 111 6.24 -17.93 8.71
CA ALA A 111 6.67 -19.05 7.87
C ALA A 111 8.02 -18.78 7.17
N TYR A 112 8.37 -17.52 6.94
CA TYR A 112 9.55 -17.14 6.14
C TYR A 112 10.76 -16.74 6.98
N CYS A 113 10.59 -16.35 8.24
CA CYS A 113 11.72 -16.08 9.14
C CYS A 113 11.60 -16.89 10.44
N SER A 114 12.70 -17.48 10.86
CA SER A 114 12.80 -18.23 12.12
C SER A 114 13.02 -17.32 13.33
N GLY A 115 12.64 -17.78 14.53
CA GLY A 115 12.97 -17.09 15.79
C GLY A 115 11.94 -16.07 16.25
N PHE A 116 10.69 -16.18 15.77
CA PHE A 116 9.59 -15.34 16.20
C PHE A 116 8.79 -15.95 17.34
N SER A 117 8.84 -15.33 18.51
CA SER A 117 7.95 -15.64 19.64
C SER A 117 6.83 -14.60 19.83
N HIS A 118 7.01 -13.36 19.34
CA HIS A 118 6.15 -12.23 19.70
C HIS A 118 5.45 -11.60 18.49
N TYR A 119 4.12 -11.77 18.36
CA TYR A 119 3.33 -11.19 17.26
C TYR A 119 3.46 -9.66 17.18
N ARG A 120 3.40 -8.96 18.32
CA ARG A 120 3.48 -7.48 18.34
C ARG A 120 4.80 -6.94 17.78
N VAL A 121 5.91 -7.64 18.01
CA VAL A 121 7.23 -7.27 17.44
C VAL A 121 7.21 -7.46 15.93
N ARG A 122 6.70 -8.60 15.44
CA ARG A 122 6.55 -8.84 14.00
C ARG A 122 5.74 -7.76 13.33
N ARG A 123 4.57 -7.48 13.89
CA ARG A 123 3.64 -6.48 13.36
C ARG A 123 4.30 -5.11 13.27
N ALA A 124 4.96 -4.66 14.34
CA ALA A 124 5.65 -3.38 14.36
C ALA A 124 6.78 -3.30 13.31
N ILE A 125 7.52 -4.38 13.09
CA ILE A 125 8.55 -4.45 12.05
C ILE A 125 7.91 -4.35 10.65
N ILE A 126 6.86 -5.11 10.38
CA ILE A 126 6.14 -5.10 9.10
C ILE A 126 5.57 -3.70 8.82
N GLU A 127 4.88 -3.11 9.79
CA GLU A 127 4.40 -1.72 9.73
C GLU A 127 5.55 -0.74 9.43
N GLY A 128 6.72 -0.96 10.04
CA GLY A 128 7.94 -0.18 9.80
C GLY A 128 8.50 -0.28 8.39
N VAL A 129 8.43 -1.45 7.76
CA VAL A 129 8.78 -1.62 6.34
C VAL A 129 7.85 -0.80 5.44
N PHE A 130 6.56 -0.72 5.80
CA PHE A 130 5.55 0.02 5.03
C PHE A 130 5.36 1.49 5.47
N GLY A 131 6.30 2.04 6.25
CA GLY A 131 6.42 3.49 6.48
C GLY A 131 5.93 3.99 7.84
N VAL A 132 5.53 3.11 8.76
CA VAL A 132 5.25 3.50 10.15
C VAL A 132 6.57 3.74 10.87
N LYS A 133 6.82 4.98 11.28
CA LYS A 133 8.07 5.34 11.96
C LYS A 133 8.02 4.93 13.43
N ARG A 134 8.80 3.92 13.81
CA ARG A 134 9.06 3.52 15.20
C ARG A 134 10.52 3.09 15.36
N SER A 135 11.13 3.41 16.50
CA SER A 135 12.47 2.93 16.80
C SER A 135 12.42 1.46 17.25
N LEU A 136 13.47 0.68 16.97
CA LEU A 136 13.54 -0.71 17.45
C LEU A 136 13.65 -0.81 18.97
N ALA A 137 14.17 0.23 19.63
CA ALA A 137 14.23 0.32 21.08
C ALA A 137 12.81 0.50 21.67
N ASP A 138 11.99 1.37 21.07
CA ASP A 138 10.60 1.58 21.52
C ASP A 138 9.79 0.30 21.33
N VAL A 139 10.02 -0.42 20.23
CA VAL A 139 9.34 -1.71 19.96
C VAL A 139 9.76 -2.77 20.97
N ALA A 140 11.04 -2.82 21.34
CA ALA A 140 11.57 -3.71 22.35
C ALA A 140 10.95 -3.42 23.73
N GLU A 141 10.90 -2.16 24.13
CA GLU A 141 10.29 -1.73 25.40
C GLU A 141 8.80 -2.04 25.46
N ASP A 142 8.02 -1.65 24.44
CA ASP A 142 6.56 -1.88 24.38
C ASP A 142 6.14 -3.36 24.38
N CYS A 143 7.04 -4.22 23.91
CA CYS A 143 6.81 -5.65 23.76
C CYS A 143 7.57 -6.48 24.81
N ASP A 144 8.23 -5.86 25.78
CA ASP A 144 9.07 -6.53 26.78
C ASP A 144 10.04 -7.55 26.15
N ALA A 145 10.69 -7.14 25.06
CA ALA A 145 11.57 -7.97 24.26
C ALA A 145 12.99 -7.42 24.24
N HIS A 146 13.99 -8.29 24.20
CA HIS A 146 15.38 -7.85 24.12
C HIS A 146 15.67 -7.17 22.75
N VAL A 147 16.30 -6.00 22.74
CA VAL A 147 16.62 -5.22 21.52
C VAL A 147 17.34 -6.05 20.46
N ASN A 148 18.34 -6.84 20.85
CA ASN A 148 19.04 -7.76 19.92
C ASN A 148 18.11 -8.76 19.22
N THR A 149 17.06 -9.22 19.88
CA THR A 149 16.06 -10.12 19.29
C THR A 149 15.23 -9.38 18.25
N VAL A 150 14.75 -8.17 18.58
CA VAL A 150 14.03 -7.29 17.67
C VAL A 150 14.88 -6.95 16.44
N SER A 151 16.15 -6.61 16.63
CA SER A 151 17.10 -6.31 15.55
C SER A 151 17.34 -7.49 14.61
N LYS A 152 17.52 -8.71 15.16
CA LYS A 152 17.66 -9.93 14.35
C LYS A 152 16.41 -10.22 13.53
N GLN A 153 15.23 -10.09 14.15
CA GLN A 153 13.94 -10.27 13.49
C GLN A 153 13.74 -9.23 12.39
N ASN A 154 14.04 -7.95 12.66
CA ASN A 154 13.94 -6.87 11.69
C ASN A 154 14.82 -7.12 10.46
N ALA A 155 16.07 -7.55 10.66
CA ALA A 155 16.97 -7.89 9.56
C ALA A 155 16.43 -9.05 8.70
N ALA A 156 15.85 -10.09 9.32
CA ALA A 156 15.27 -11.21 8.59
C ALA A 156 14.04 -10.81 7.77
N VAL A 157 13.10 -10.05 8.36
CA VAL A 157 11.91 -9.56 7.66
C VAL A 157 12.27 -8.64 6.51
N ARG A 158 13.20 -7.70 6.73
CA ARG A 158 13.66 -6.79 5.67
C ARG A 158 14.33 -7.54 4.54
N LYS A 159 15.18 -8.53 4.84
CA LYS A 159 15.78 -9.38 3.82
C LYS A 159 14.72 -10.12 2.99
N TRP A 160 13.64 -10.57 3.61
CA TRP A 160 12.54 -11.23 2.91
C TRP A 160 11.73 -10.27 2.02
N LEU A 161 11.32 -9.12 2.56
CA LEU A 161 10.47 -8.16 1.85
C LEU A 161 11.22 -7.26 0.86
N GLU A 162 12.33 -6.67 1.30
CA GLU A 162 13.13 -5.69 0.56
C GLU A 162 14.29 -6.37 -0.21
N GLY A 163 14.58 -7.64 0.08
CA GLY A 163 15.68 -8.35 -0.55
C GLY A 163 17.03 -7.97 0.03
N ASN A 164 18.10 -8.16 -0.76
CA ASN A 164 19.44 -7.78 -0.38
C ASN A 164 20.25 -7.34 -1.61
N SER A 165 20.51 -6.03 -1.69
CA SER A 165 21.27 -5.41 -2.78
C SER A 165 22.70 -5.93 -2.91
N LYS A 166 23.34 -6.33 -1.79
CA LYS A 166 24.71 -6.86 -1.81
C LYS A 166 24.79 -8.25 -2.44
N THR A 167 23.74 -9.05 -2.31
CA THR A 167 23.69 -10.41 -2.88
C THR A 167 22.87 -10.48 -4.17
N GLY A 168 22.31 -9.36 -4.63
CA GLY A 168 21.38 -9.33 -5.77
C GLY A 168 20.07 -10.09 -5.53
N ALA A 169 19.72 -10.37 -4.26
CA ALA A 169 18.51 -11.11 -3.94
C ALA A 169 17.31 -10.16 -4.04
N VAL A 170 16.38 -10.45 -4.95
CA VAL A 170 15.17 -9.65 -5.14
C VAL A 170 14.19 -9.88 -3.99
N GLY A 171 13.71 -8.80 -3.38
CA GLY A 171 12.70 -8.85 -2.34
C GLY A 171 11.31 -9.12 -2.89
N VAL A 172 10.40 -9.59 -2.03
CA VAL A 172 8.99 -9.78 -2.39
C VAL A 172 8.35 -8.47 -2.89
N ILE A 173 8.75 -7.31 -2.34
CA ILE A 173 8.26 -6.00 -2.77
C ILE A 173 8.54 -5.76 -4.24
N ASP A 174 9.80 -5.87 -4.65
CA ASP A 174 10.21 -5.62 -6.04
C ASP A 174 9.60 -6.65 -6.99
N ALA A 175 9.54 -7.92 -6.57
CA ALA A 175 8.90 -8.98 -7.36
C ALA A 175 7.40 -8.73 -7.57
N ALA A 176 6.69 -8.26 -6.54
CA ALA A 176 5.27 -7.93 -6.62
C ALA A 176 5.03 -6.72 -7.54
N TRP A 177 5.84 -5.67 -7.40
CA TRP A 177 5.73 -4.47 -8.23
C TRP A 177 6.06 -4.76 -9.71
N ALA A 178 7.10 -5.54 -10.00
CA ALA A 178 7.40 -5.98 -11.36
C ALA A 178 6.29 -6.88 -11.96
N ALA A 179 5.56 -7.63 -11.13
CA ALA A 179 4.43 -8.45 -11.59
C ALA A 179 3.20 -7.60 -11.95
N ILE A 180 2.83 -6.64 -11.11
CA ILE A 180 1.69 -5.75 -11.41
C ILE A 180 2.01 -4.79 -12.56
N GLU A 181 3.24 -4.29 -12.66
CA GLU A 181 3.67 -3.40 -13.73
C GLU A 181 3.53 -4.07 -15.10
N ARG A 182 4.00 -5.32 -15.25
CA ARG A 182 3.79 -6.10 -16.47
C ARG A 182 2.32 -6.29 -16.81
N LYS A 183 1.47 -6.57 -15.82
CA LYS A 183 0.02 -6.73 -16.03
C LYS A 183 -0.64 -5.43 -16.49
N LEU A 184 -0.31 -4.29 -15.87
CA LEU A 184 -0.87 -2.99 -16.21
C LEU A 184 -0.36 -2.48 -17.56
N SER A 185 0.92 -2.68 -17.87
CA SER A 185 1.50 -2.38 -19.17
C SER A 185 0.84 -3.20 -20.28
N THR A 186 0.65 -4.51 -20.08
CA THR A 186 -0.04 -5.38 -21.05
C THR A 186 -1.50 -4.96 -21.28
N ALA A 187 -2.13 -4.36 -20.27
CA ALA A 187 -3.48 -3.83 -20.35
C ALA A 187 -3.57 -2.41 -20.96
N GLY A 188 -2.44 -1.81 -21.38
CA GLY A 188 -2.41 -0.45 -21.92
C GLY A 188 -2.68 0.66 -20.89
N LEU A 189 -2.57 0.35 -19.59
CA LEU A 189 -2.89 1.30 -18.52
C LEU A 189 -1.71 2.18 -18.10
N LEU A 190 -0.51 1.88 -18.60
CA LEU A 190 0.71 2.63 -18.30
C LEU A 190 1.20 3.34 -19.56
N LYS A 191 1.73 4.54 -19.39
CA LYS A 191 2.41 5.25 -20.47
C LYS A 191 3.59 4.41 -20.95
N ASN A 192 3.70 4.22 -22.25
CA ASN A 192 4.95 3.72 -22.84
C ASN A 192 6.03 4.76 -22.55
N CYS A 193 6.91 4.49 -21.59
CA CYS A 193 8.16 5.23 -21.50
C CYS A 193 8.99 4.84 -22.72
N GLU A 194 8.79 5.56 -23.83
CA GLU A 194 9.79 5.63 -24.88
C GLU A 194 11.06 6.19 -24.20
N ILE A 195 12.06 5.31 -24.07
CA ILE A 195 13.38 5.69 -23.59
C ILE A 195 13.93 6.65 -24.65
N ALA A 196 13.98 7.94 -24.32
CA ALA A 196 14.70 8.94 -25.10
C ALA A 196 16.21 8.77 -24.93
#